data_AF-A0A7W0H066-F1
#
_entry.id   AF-A0A7W0H066-F1
#
_cell.length_a   1.000
_cell.length_b   1.000
_cell.length_c   1.000
_cell.angle_alpha   90.00
_cell.angle_beta   90.00
_cell.angle_gamma   90.00
#
_symmetry.space_group_name_H-M   'P 1'
#
loop_
_entity.id
_entity.type
_entity.pdbx_description
1 polymer ?
#
loop_
_entity_poly.entity_id
_entity_poly.type
_entity_poly.pdbx_seq_one_letter_code
_entity_poly.pdbx_strand_id
1 'polypeptide(L)' 'MVTNETKLPILFVDVDGVISLFGFAPDVGQLPGPLHWIDGVAHCIPAAVGERLVRLAEGFELVWATGWEERANEHLP' A
#
# COMPACT_ATOMS: atom_id res chain seq x y z
N MET A 1 -12.23 12.18 -9.86
CA MET A 1 -11.36 12.60 -10.98
C MET A 1 -11.12 11.39 -11.86
N VAL A 2 -11.04 11.57 -13.17
CA VAL A 2 -10.76 10.53 -14.17
C VAL A 2 -9.61 11.06 -15.00
N THR A 3 -8.62 10.24 -15.32
CA THR A 3 -7.54 10.70 -16.20
C THR A 3 -7.95 10.57 -17.66
N ASN A 4 -7.37 11.42 -18.51
CA ASN A 4 -7.58 11.32 -19.95
C ASN A 4 -6.85 10.12 -20.58
N GLU A 5 -5.87 9.53 -19.89
CA GLU A 5 -5.07 8.42 -20.41
C GLU A 5 -5.80 7.08 -20.27
N THR A 6 -6.21 6.72 -19.04
CA THR A 6 -6.86 5.43 -18.79
C THR A 6 -8.38 5.50 -18.93
N LYS A 7 -8.96 6.71 -18.82
CA LYS A 7 -10.40 6.95 -18.64
C LYS A 7 -10.99 6.24 -17.41
N LEU A 8 -10.14 5.75 -16.51
CA LEU A 8 -10.54 5.13 -15.26
C LEU A 8 -10.63 6.18 -14.15
N PRO A 9 -11.49 5.98 -13.14
CA PRO A 9 -11.45 6.76 -11.92
C PRO A 9 -10.08 6.63 -11.24
N ILE A 10 -9.60 7.75 -10.69
CA ILE A 10 -8.36 7.76 -9.89
C ILE A 10 -8.68 7.23 -8.48
N LEU A 11 -7.87 6.30 -8.01
CA LEU A 11 -7.84 5.88 -6.61
C LEU A 11 -6.51 6.31 -5.99
N PHE A 12 -6.59 7.25 -5.05
CA PHE A 12 -5.45 7.66 -4.24
C PHE A 12 -5.17 6.63 -3.15
N VAL A 13 -3.95 6.09 -3.11
CA VAL A 13 -3.55 5.00 -2.22
C VAL A 13 -2.49 5.50 -1.25
N ASP A 14 -2.81 5.47 0.04
CA ASP A 14 -1.84 5.71 1.11
C ASP A 14 -1.09 4.42 1.48
N VAL A 15 0.05 4.56 2.15
CA VAL A 15 0.92 3.45 2.58
C VAL A 15 0.72 3.18 4.06
N ASP A 16 0.81 4.20 4.90
CA ASP A 16 0.82 4.04 6.35
C ASP A 16 -0.58 3.69 6.89
N GLY A 17 -0.70 2.52 7.52
CA GLY A 17 -1.97 2.01 8.04
C GLY A 17 -2.90 1.41 6.98
N VAL A 18 -2.55 1.50 5.69
CA VAL A 18 -3.30 0.91 4.57
C VAL A 18 -2.56 -0.28 3.98
N ILE A 19 -1.28 -0.11 3.63
CA ILE A 19 -0.39 -1.14 3.09
C ILE A 19 0.58 -1.61 4.17
N SER A 20 1.27 -0.66 4.80
CA SER A 20 2.14 -0.89 5.95
C SER A 20 1.32 -0.78 7.23
N LEU A 21 0.97 -1.93 7.79
CA LEU A 21 0.09 -2.00 8.95
C LEU A 21 0.89 -1.80 10.25
N PHE A 22 0.30 -1.06 11.19
CA PHE A 22 0.85 -0.83 12.53
C PHE A 22 -0.27 -0.58 13.54
N GLY A 23 0.10 -0.28 14.79
CA GLY A 23 -0.86 -0.04 15.88
C GLY A 23 -1.43 -1.33 16.47
N PHE A 24 -0.71 -2.44 16.33
CA PHE A 24 -1.12 -3.73 16.86
C PHE A 24 -1.17 -3.72 18.39
N ALA A 25 -2.19 -4.37 18.95
CA ALA A 25 -2.28 -4.55 20.39
C ALA A 25 -1.10 -5.40 20.91
N PRO A 26 -0.57 -5.13 22.11
CA PRO A 26 0.59 -5.84 22.65
C PRO A 26 0.38 -7.35 22.82
N ASP A 27 -0.87 -7.79 22.92
CA ASP A 27 -1.29 -9.19 23.09
C ASP A 27 -1.63 -9.87 21.77
N VAL A 28 -1.40 -9.23 20.61
CA VAL A 28 -1.61 -9.88 19.33
C VAL A 28 -0.62 -11.04 19.17
N GLY A 29 -1.15 -12.27 19.18
CA GLY A 29 -0.33 -13.47 19.09
C GLY A 29 0.32 -13.67 17.72
N GLN A 30 -0.19 -13.02 16.68
CA GLN A 30 0.33 -13.11 15.32
C GLN A 30 0.05 -11.82 14.55
N LEU A 31 1.08 -11.27 13.90
CA LEU A 31 0.95 -10.13 12.99
C LEU A 31 0.19 -10.54 11.70
N PRO A 32 -0.53 -9.61 11.06
CA PRO A 32 -1.30 -9.90 9.85
C PRO A 32 -0.44 -10.24 8.63
N GLY A 33 0.87 -9.99 8.69
CA GLY A 33 1.81 -10.27 7.63
C GLY A 33 3.26 -10.28 8.10
N PRO A 34 4.18 -10.70 7.22
CA PRO A 34 5.62 -10.61 7.48
C PRO A 34 6.06 -9.14 7.70
N LEU A 35 7.17 -8.98 8.42
CA LEU A 35 7.88 -7.71 8.53
C LEU A 35 8.90 -7.60 7.40
N HIS A 36 8.86 -6.49 6.67
CA HIS A 36 9.82 -6.12 5.64
C HIS A 36 10.63 -4.92 6.11
N TRP A 37 11.95 -5.00 5.99
CA TRP A 37 12.85 -3.89 6.30
C TRP A 37 13.04 -3.01 5.06
N ILE A 38 12.57 -1.76 5.13
CA ILE A 38 12.67 -0.77 4.05
C ILE A 38 13.21 0.51 4.68
N ASP A 39 14.30 1.06 4.12
CA ASP A 39 14.94 2.29 4.62
C ASP A 39 15.20 2.34 6.14
N GLY A 40 15.50 1.18 6.73
CA GLY A 40 15.79 1.06 8.16
C GLY A 40 14.56 1.02 9.07
N VAL A 41 13.34 0.97 8.52
CA VAL A 41 12.08 0.82 9.25
C VAL A 41 11.46 -0.55 8.92
N ALA A 42 10.85 -1.18 9.92
CA ALA A 42 10.14 -2.44 9.76
C ALA A 42 8.66 -2.18 9.43
N HIS A 43 8.22 -2.69 8.28
CA HIS A 43 6.85 -2.56 7.76
C HIS A 43 6.15 -3.92 7.80
N CYS A 44 4.99 -4.01 8.45
CA CYS A 44 4.16 -5.21 8.36
C CYS A 44 3.29 -5.12 7.11
N ILE A 45 3.60 -5.92 6.08
CA ILE A 45 2.90 -5.89 4.79
C ILE A 45 2.33 -7.29 4.51
N PRO A 46 1.00 -7.49 4.65
CA PRO A 46 0.37 -8.75 4.31
C PRO A 46 0.43 -9.03 2.81
N ALA A 47 0.70 -10.28 2.41
CA ALA A 47 0.72 -10.69 0.99
C ALA A 47 -0.61 -10.38 0.25
N ALA A 48 -1.74 -10.47 0.95
CA ALA A 48 -3.06 -10.17 0.41
C ALA A 48 -3.23 -8.70 -0.05
N VAL A 49 -2.39 -7.77 0.43
CA VAL A 49 -2.41 -6.37 -0.04
C VAL A 49 -2.01 -6.28 -1.51
N GLY A 50 -0.99 -7.02 -1.93
CA GLY A 50 -0.54 -7.04 -3.33
C GLY A 50 -1.63 -7.53 -4.28
N GLU A 51 -2.28 -8.65 -3.96
CA GLU A 51 -3.41 -9.18 -4.75
C GLU A 51 -4.56 -8.18 -4.84
N ARG A 52 -4.83 -7.44 -3.77
CA ARG A 52 -5.87 -6.41 -3.74
C ARG A 52 -5.50 -5.21 -4.61
N LEU A 53 -4.25 -4.76 -4.61
CA LEU A 53 -3.79 -3.67 -5.49
C LEU A 53 -3.91 -4.06 -6.97
N VAL A 54 -3.49 -5.28 -7.33
CA VAL A 54 -3.63 -5.80 -8.70
C VAL A 54 -5.09 -5.78 -9.14
N ARG A 55 -6.01 -6.26 -8.30
CA ARG A 55 -7.45 -6.23 -8.61
C ARG A 55 -8.02 -4.81 -8.71
N LEU A 56 -7.57 -3.89 -7.88
CA LEU A 56 -8.03 -2.49 -7.94
C LEU A 56 -7.52 -1.81 -9.22
N ALA A 57 -6.30 -2.12 -9.67
CA ALA A 57 -5.74 -1.60 -10.91
C ALA A 57 -6.52 -2.02 -12.17
N GLU A 58 -7.36 -3.07 -12.11
CA GLU A 58 -8.25 -3.45 -13.21
C GLU A 58 -9.36 -2.41 -13.48
N GLY A 59 -9.74 -1.62 -12.47
CA GLY A 59 -10.85 -0.67 -12.54
C GLY A 59 -10.52 0.77 -12.14
N PHE A 60 -9.31 1.01 -11.64
CA PHE A 60 -8.84 2.31 -11.19
C PHE A 60 -7.43 2.57 -11.71
N GLU A 61 -7.14 3.85 -11.94
CA GLU A 61 -5.76 4.31 -11.98
C GLU A 61 -5.29 4.55 -10.54
N LEU A 62 -4.32 3.75 -10.09
CA LEU A 62 -3.77 3.87 -8.75
C LEU A 62 -2.71 4.96 -8.73
N VAL A 63 -2.84 5.90 -7.79
CA VAL A 63 -1.88 6.98 -7.57
C VAL A 63 -1.49 6.99 -6.12
N TRP A 64 -0.19 6.98 -5.82
CA TRP A 64 0.27 7.08 -4.45
C TRP A 64 -0.07 8.45 -3.86
N ALA A 65 -0.71 8.43 -2.69
CA ALA A 65 -1.06 9.61 -1.91
C ALA A 65 -0.58 9.39 -0.48
N THR A 66 0.73 9.46 -0.33
CA THR A 66 1.41 9.12 0.91
C THR A 66 2.48 10.14 1.23
N GLY A 67 2.82 10.28 2.51
CA GLY A 67 3.94 11.09 2.97
C GLY A 67 5.32 10.55 2.57
N TRP A 68 5.37 9.39 1.91
CA TRP A 68 6.60 8.79 1.40
C TRP A 68 7.16 9.47 0.13
N GLU A 69 6.45 10.48 -0.38
CA GLU A 69 6.85 11.26 -1.56
C GLU A 69 7.23 10.34 -2.74
N GLU A 70 8.36 10.57 -3.41
CA GLU A 70 8.79 9.80 -4.59
C GLU A 70 9.17 8.33 -4.26
N ARG A 71 9.36 7.97 -2.98
CA ARG A 71 9.86 6.64 -2.58
C ARG A 71 8.83 5.53 -2.71
N ALA A 72 7.53 5.86 -2.79
CA ALA A 72 6.48 4.85 -2.88
C ALA A 72 6.67 3.92 -4.10
N ASN A 73 6.98 4.50 -5.26
CA ASN A 73 7.21 3.76 -6.51
C ASN A 73 8.49 2.91 -6.52
N GLU A 74 9.45 3.19 -5.62
CA GLU A 74 10.72 2.47 -5.56
C GLU A 74 10.60 1.16 -4.77
N HIS A 75 9.59 1.05 -3.92
CA HIS A 75 9.44 -0.04 -2.95
C HIS A 75 8.14 -0.81 -3.05
N LEU A 76 7.12 -0.23 -3.69
CA LEU A 76 5.81 -0.86 -3.87
C LEU A 76 5.57 -1.18 -5.35
N PRO A 77 5.03 -2.37 -5.66
CA PRO A 77 4.71 -2.79 -7.03
C PRO A 77 3.52 -2.04 -7.62
#